data_AF-A0A1F3SEW4-F1
#
_entry.id   AF-A0A1F3SEW4-F1
#
_cell.length_a   1.000
_cell.length_b   1.000
_cell.length_c   1.000
_cell.angle_alpha   90.00
_cell.angle_beta   90.00
_cell.angle_gamma   90.00
#
_symmetry.space_group_name_H-M   'P 1'
#
loop_
_entity.id
_entity.type
_entity.pdbx_description
1 polymer ?
#
loop_
_entity_poly.entity_id
_entity_poly.type
_entity_poly.pdbx_seq_one_letter_code
_entity_poly.pdbx_strand_id
1 'polypeptide(L)'
;MLKILSILSILWAFSAISKEVPREIPQDVQNKFKELGSKNLELRLQMLEEIHSKRIAFENEIYDLGKSQIMEAKSVTEGLSPGNKEKNKAVRESLKQKQMAFKENMKQRRQAHREEIKQIRQKYMALLKSNREAIREQFKGRRKNKQDKDSEKI
;
A
#
# COMPACT_ATOMS: atom_id res chain seq x y z
N MET A 1 -10.46 -25.87 -7.23
CA MET A 1 -11.73 -25.62 -6.51
C MET A 1 -11.81 -26.48 -5.22
N LEU A 2 -10.93 -26.27 -4.24
CA LEU A 2 -10.86 -27.14 -3.05
C LEU A 2 -10.91 -26.40 -1.70
N LYS A 3 -10.93 -25.06 -1.69
CA LYS A 3 -10.96 -24.26 -0.45
C LYS A 3 -12.36 -23.85 0.03
N ILE A 4 -13.38 -23.98 -0.82
CA ILE A 4 -14.76 -23.59 -0.49
C ILE A 4 -15.48 -24.69 0.30
N LEU A 5 -15.15 -25.96 0.04
CA LEU A 5 -15.72 -27.12 0.74
C LEU A 5 -15.33 -27.19 2.23
N SER A 6 -14.17 -26.64 2.61
CA SER A 6 -13.70 -26.59 4.01
C SER A 6 -14.48 -25.58 4.87
N ILE A 7 -15.09 -24.55 4.27
CA ILE A 7 -15.89 -23.56 5.00
C ILE A 7 -17.30 -24.09 5.22
N LEU A 8 -17.84 -24.84 4.25
CA LEU A 8 -19.15 -25.48 4.34
C LEU A 8 -19.19 -26.64 5.35
N SER A 9 -18.10 -27.40 5.52
CA SER A 9 -18.04 -28.46 6.54
C SER A 9 -17.96 -27.93 7.97
N ILE A 10 -17.33 -26.77 8.19
CA ILE A 10 -17.39 -26.05 9.48
C ILE A 10 -18.82 -25.53 9.72
N LEU A 11 -19.52 -25.10 8.66
CA LEU A 11 -20.90 -24.62 8.76
C LEU A 11 -21.89 -25.74 9.15
N TRP A 12 -21.70 -26.97 8.65
CA TRP A 12 -22.57 -28.12 8.94
C TRP A 12 -22.26 -28.79 10.29
N ALA A 13 -21.01 -28.77 10.75
CA ALA A 13 -20.66 -29.28 12.08
C ALA A 13 -21.26 -28.45 13.23
N PHE A 14 -21.69 -27.22 12.95
CA PHE A 14 -22.44 -26.37 13.90
C PHE A 14 -23.93 -26.72 14.00
N SER A 15 -24.48 -27.57 13.13
CA SER A 15 -25.92 -27.88 13.12
C SER A 15 -26.32 -29.00 14.08
N ALA A 16 -25.38 -29.78 14.61
CA ALA A 16 -25.69 -30.99 15.39
C ALA A 16 -25.33 -30.90 16.88
N ILE A 17 -24.71 -29.81 17.34
CA ILE A 17 -24.36 -29.62 18.75
C ILE A 17 -25.22 -28.51 19.34
N SER A 18 -26.34 -28.96 19.93
CA SER A 18 -26.95 -28.46 21.16
C SER A 18 -27.14 -26.94 21.38
N LYS A 19 -28.42 -26.60 21.57
CA LYS A 19 -28.97 -25.56 22.45
C LYS A 19 -28.74 -24.11 22.02
N GLU A 20 -29.84 -23.49 21.57
CA GLU A 20 -30.12 -22.06 21.59
C GLU A 20 -28.94 -21.14 21.25
N VAL A 21 -28.63 -21.04 19.96
CA VAL A 21 -28.00 -19.83 19.43
C VAL A 21 -28.98 -18.68 19.70
N PRO A 22 -28.62 -17.64 20.48
CA PRO A 22 -29.48 -16.48 20.62
C PRO A 22 -29.66 -15.89 19.22
N ARG A 23 -30.90 -15.88 18.72
CA ARG A 23 -31.24 -15.50 17.33
C ARG A 23 -31.01 -14.02 17.01
N GLU A 24 -30.57 -13.21 17.97
CA GLU A 24 -30.34 -11.79 17.78
C GLU A 24 -28.91 -11.45 18.19
N ILE A 25 -28.07 -11.16 17.19
CA ILE A 25 -26.79 -10.48 17.43
C ILE A 25 -27.15 -9.10 18.00
N PRO A 26 -26.71 -8.76 19.22
CA PRO A 26 -27.01 -7.48 19.83
C PRO A 26 -26.72 -6.31 18.89
N GLN A 27 -27.63 -5.33 18.81
CA GLN A 27 -27.52 -4.21 17.87
C GLN A 27 -26.21 -3.42 18.06
N ASP A 28 -25.69 -3.36 19.30
CA ASP A 28 -24.40 -2.74 19.62
C ASP A 28 -23.22 -3.46 18.97
N VAL A 29 -23.28 -4.79 18.84
CA VAL A 29 -22.28 -5.61 18.14
C VAL A 29 -22.33 -5.35 16.63
N GLN A 30 -23.53 -5.29 16.06
CA GLN A 30 -23.71 -5.00 14.64
C GLN A 30 -23.21 -3.60 14.27
N ASN A 31 -23.55 -2.59 15.09
CA ASN A 31 -23.11 -1.21 14.89
C ASN A 31 -21.58 -1.09 14.98
N LYS A 32 -20.95 -1.74 15.97
CA LYS A 32 -19.48 -1.79 16.09
C LYS A 32 -18.84 -2.47 14.88
N PHE A 33 -19.39 -3.58 14.41
CA PHE A 33 -18.83 -4.27 13.24
C PHE A 33 -18.90 -3.40 11.98
N LYS A 34 -20.00 -2.67 11.78
CA LYS A 34 -20.14 -1.69 10.69
C LYS A 34 -19.12 -0.56 10.81
N GLU A 35 -18.96 0.02 11.99
CA GLU A 35 -18.01 1.10 12.27
C GLU A 35 -16.54 0.66 12.06
N LEU A 36 -16.22 -0.59 12.43
CA LEU A 36 -14.90 -1.16 12.21
C LEU A 36 -14.66 -1.49 10.74
N GLY A 37 -15.71 -1.94 10.04
CA GLY A 37 -15.70 -2.15 8.59
C GLY A 37 -15.43 -0.84 7.85
N SER A 38 -16.12 0.25 8.24
CA SER A 38 -15.92 1.57 7.63
C SER A 38 -14.51 2.12 7.93
N LYS A 39 -14.02 2.02 9.17
CA LYS A 39 -12.65 2.42 9.54
C LYS A 39 -11.58 1.67 8.74
N ASN A 40 -11.75 0.37 8.54
CA ASN A 40 -10.81 -0.43 7.73
C ASN A 40 -10.87 -0.07 6.24
N LEU A 41 -12.06 0.26 5.73
CA LEU A 41 -12.21 0.74 4.36
C LEU A 41 -11.54 2.10 4.19
N GLU A 42 -11.75 3.02 5.13
CA GLU A 42 -11.15 4.35 5.15
C GLU A 42 -9.61 4.28 5.16
N LEU A 43 -9.01 3.45 6.03
CA LEU A 43 -7.56 3.25 6.04
C LEU A 43 -7.02 2.71 4.71
N ARG A 44 -7.78 1.86 4.02
CA ARG A 44 -7.39 1.36 2.69
C ARG A 44 -7.49 2.45 1.63
N LEU A 45 -8.51 3.30 1.69
CA LEU A 45 -8.66 4.44 0.80
C LEU A 45 -7.54 5.45 1.01
N GLN A 46 -7.24 5.82 2.26
CA GLN A 46 -6.11 6.70 2.61
C GLN A 46 -4.78 6.14 2.10
N MET A 47 -4.54 4.83 2.26
CA MET A 47 -3.34 4.19 1.71
C MET A 47 -3.27 4.33 0.18
N LEU A 48 -4.38 4.13 -0.53
CA LEU A 48 -4.44 4.23 -1.98
C LEU A 48 -4.24 5.68 -2.44
N GLU A 49 -4.86 6.64 -1.77
CA GLU A 49 -4.70 8.07 -2.03
C GLU A 49 -3.25 8.51 -1.83
N GLU A 50 -2.62 8.11 -0.73
CA GLU A 50 -1.22 8.44 -0.43
C GLU A 50 -0.28 7.84 -1.49
N ILE A 51 -0.47 6.55 -1.84
CA ILE A 51 0.29 5.89 -2.92
C ILE A 51 0.09 6.60 -4.26
N HIS A 52 -1.15 6.96 -4.60
CA HIS A 52 -1.46 7.59 -5.88
C HIS A 52 -0.88 9.00 -5.97
N SER A 53 -1.00 9.79 -4.90
CA SER A 53 -0.40 11.13 -4.80
C SER A 53 1.11 11.07 -4.99
N LYS A 54 1.79 10.15 -4.28
CA LYS A 54 3.24 9.94 -4.42
C LYS A 54 3.64 9.52 -5.82
N ARG A 55 2.84 8.66 -6.45
CA ARG A 55 3.08 8.22 -7.83
C ARG A 55 2.96 9.38 -8.83
N ILE A 56 1.94 10.23 -8.71
CA ILE A 56 1.77 11.41 -9.57
C ILE A 56 2.96 12.35 -9.40
N ALA A 57 3.35 12.66 -8.16
CA ALA A 57 4.49 13.52 -7.89
C ALA A 57 5.78 12.99 -8.54
N PHE A 58 6.02 11.69 -8.42
CA PHE A 58 7.16 11.03 -9.04
C PHE A 58 7.11 11.06 -10.57
N GLU A 59 5.95 10.83 -11.18
CA GLU A 59 5.79 10.87 -12.63
C GLU A 59 6.04 12.27 -13.20
N ASN A 60 5.55 13.32 -12.51
CA ASN A 60 5.83 14.72 -12.87
C ASN A 60 7.32 15.04 -12.76
N GLU A 61 7.98 14.61 -11.68
CA GLU A 61 9.41 14.80 -11.49
C GLU A 61 10.24 14.13 -12.60
N ILE A 62 9.89 12.89 -12.97
CA ILE A 62 10.53 12.18 -14.08
C ILE A 62 10.35 12.94 -15.39
N TYR A 63 9.14 13.45 -15.64
CA TYR A 63 8.84 14.19 -16.86
C TYR A 63 9.69 15.46 -16.96
N ASP A 64 9.77 16.25 -15.89
CA ASP A 64 10.56 17.47 -15.84
C ASP A 64 12.06 17.20 -16.01
N LEU A 65 12.58 16.17 -15.34
CA LEU A 65 13.97 15.73 -15.50
C LEU A 65 14.28 15.29 -16.93
N GLY A 66 13.39 14.50 -17.55
CA GLY A 66 13.54 14.07 -18.94
C GLY A 66 13.50 15.25 -19.91
N LYS A 67 12.59 16.19 -19.69
CA LYS A 67 12.50 17.43 -20.49
C LYS A 67 13.77 18.26 -20.38
N SER A 68 14.29 18.46 -19.16
CA SER A 68 15.55 19.18 -18.93
C SER A 68 16.72 18.52 -19.65
N GLN A 69 16.81 17.19 -19.60
CA GLN A 69 17.89 16.45 -20.28
C GLN A 69 17.81 16.61 -21.81
N ILE A 70 16.61 16.59 -22.38
CA ILE A 70 16.43 16.81 -23.82
C ILE A 70 16.83 18.23 -24.22
N MET A 71 16.44 19.23 -23.45
CA MET A 71 16.81 20.63 -23.70
C MET A 71 18.33 20.84 -23.62
N GLU A 72 18.97 20.26 -22.61
CA GLU A 72 20.42 20.28 -22.48
C GLU A 72 21.09 19.58 -23.67
N ALA A 73 20.63 18.39 -24.04
CA ALA A 73 21.17 17.67 -25.19
C ALA A 73 21.04 18.48 -26.49
N LYS A 74 19.90 19.14 -26.72
CA LYS A 74 19.69 20.03 -27.87
C LYS A 74 20.71 21.17 -27.89
N SER A 75 20.87 21.89 -26.77
CA SER A 75 21.83 22.99 -26.66
C SER A 75 23.28 22.55 -26.93
N VAL A 76 23.64 21.34 -26.47
CA VAL A 76 24.97 20.76 -26.68
C VAL A 76 25.16 20.37 -28.15
N THR A 77 24.12 19.86 -28.82
CA THR A 77 24.18 19.53 -30.25
C THR A 77 24.22 20.75 -31.16
N GLU A 78 23.59 21.86 -30.77
CA GLU A 78 23.68 23.15 -31.49
C GLU A 78 25.10 23.74 -31.43
N GLY A 79 25.88 23.41 -30.40
CA GLY A 79 27.29 23.80 -30.27
C GLY A 79 28.27 23.01 -31.16
N LEU A 80 27.79 22.04 -31.95
CA LEU A 80 28.63 21.28 -32.89
C LEU A 80 29.04 22.18 -34.06
N SER A 81 30.33 22.17 -34.40
CA SER A 81 30.88 23.00 -35.47
C SER A 81 31.31 22.14 -36.65
N PRO A 82 30.81 22.39 -37.88
CA PRO A 82 31.26 21.67 -39.06
C PRO A 82 32.77 21.93 -39.28
N GLY A 83 33.55 20.85 -39.39
CA GLY A 83 35.00 20.90 -39.64
C GLY A 83 35.89 20.73 -38.42
N ASN A 84 35.40 20.94 -37.18
CA ASN A 84 36.24 20.79 -35.97
C ASN A 84 36.05 19.43 -35.29
N LYS A 85 36.83 18.42 -35.75
CA LYS A 85 36.72 17.03 -35.27
C LYS A 85 37.03 16.86 -33.78
N GLU A 86 38.05 17.54 -33.26
CA GLU A 86 38.44 17.42 -31.85
C GLU A 86 37.39 18.02 -30.91
N LYS A 87 36.90 19.23 -31.22
CA LYS A 87 35.83 19.88 -30.45
C LYS A 87 34.56 19.03 -30.46
N ASN A 88 34.17 18.50 -31.62
CA ASN A 88 32.99 17.64 -31.73
C ASN A 88 33.14 16.29 -30.99
N LYS A 89 34.37 15.75 -30.90
CA LYS A 89 34.66 14.56 -30.10
C LYS A 89 34.46 14.84 -28.61
N ALA A 90 35.04 15.93 -28.10
CA ALA A 90 34.88 16.34 -26.70
C ALA A 90 33.41 16.60 -26.32
N VAL A 91 32.65 17.25 -27.20
CA VAL A 91 31.20 17.49 -27.03
C VAL A 91 30.43 16.16 -26.93
N ARG A 92 30.72 15.19 -27.80
CA ARG A 92 30.08 13.86 -27.77
C ARG A 92 30.43 13.08 -26.50
N GLU A 93 31.68 13.15 -26.06
CA GLU A 93 32.13 12.48 -24.83
C GLU A 93 31.44 13.07 -23.58
N SER A 94 31.34 14.41 -23.51
CA SER A 94 30.59 15.11 -22.46
C SER A 94 29.11 14.70 -22.44
N LEU A 95 28.45 14.67 -23.60
CA LEU A 95 27.06 14.24 -23.72
C LEU A 95 26.86 12.79 -23.23
N LYS A 96 27.78 11.87 -23.61
CA LYS A 96 27.75 10.48 -23.14
C LYS A 96 27.88 10.38 -21.62
N GLN A 97 28.82 11.11 -21.02
CA GLN A 97 29.01 11.11 -19.56
C GLN A 97 27.74 11.60 -18.85
N LYS A 98 27.15 12.71 -19.32
CA LYS A 98 25.89 13.23 -18.78
C LYS A 98 24.72 12.26 -18.93
N GLN A 99 24.62 11.56 -20.07
CA GLN A 99 23.61 10.51 -20.25
C GLN A 99 23.79 9.34 -19.27
N MET A 100 25.02 8.91 -19.02
CA MET A 100 25.32 7.85 -18.06
C MET A 100 24.98 8.28 -16.62
N ALA A 101 25.39 9.49 -16.23
CA ALA A 101 25.07 10.05 -14.93
C ALA A 101 23.56 10.17 -14.71
N PHE A 102 22.82 10.65 -15.73
CA PHE A 102 21.36 10.72 -15.68
C PHE A 102 20.72 9.35 -15.53
N LYS A 103 21.18 8.33 -16.28
CA LYS A 103 20.65 6.96 -16.16
C LYS A 103 20.82 6.41 -14.75
N GLU A 104 21.99 6.60 -14.15
CA GLU A 104 22.23 6.12 -12.79
C GLU A 104 21.39 6.88 -11.75
N ASN A 105 21.28 8.21 -11.90
CA ASN A 105 20.40 9.03 -11.08
C ASN A 105 18.94 8.56 -11.15
N MET A 106 18.41 8.32 -12.35
CA MET A 106 17.06 7.81 -12.56
C MET A 106 16.83 6.43 -11.96
N LYS A 107 17.84 5.55 -12.02
CA LYS A 107 17.78 4.22 -11.40
C LYS A 107 17.66 4.34 -9.88
N GLN A 108 18.48 5.19 -9.25
CA GLN A 108 18.44 5.45 -7.81
C GLN A 108 17.09 6.04 -7.39
N ARG A 109 16.58 7.04 -8.11
CA ARG A 109 15.27 7.65 -7.84
C ARG A 109 14.12 6.65 -7.93
N ARG A 110 14.09 5.80 -8.97
CA ARG A 110 13.09 4.72 -9.09
C ARG A 110 13.20 3.70 -7.97
N GLN A 111 14.40 3.43 -7.46
CA GLN A 111 14.59 2.54 -6.32
C GLN A 111 14.08 3.19 -5.03
N ALA A 112 14.45 4.45 -4.76
CA ALA A 112 13.98 5.21 -3.62
C ALA A 112 12.45 5.31 -3.59
N HIS A 113 11.82 5.66 -4.71
CA HIS A 113 10.36 5.73 -4.81
C HIS A 113 9.69 4.37 -4.55
N ARG A 114 10.27 3.26 -5.04
CA ARG A 114 9.73 1.92 -4.74
C ARG A 114 9.80 1.58 -3.25
N GLU A 115 10.89 1.94 -2.58
CA GLU A 115 11.00 1.74 -1.12
C GLU A 115 10.02 2.65 -0.36
N GLU A 116 9.80 3.89 -0.79
CA GLU A 116 8.80 4.78 -0.19
C GLU A 116 7.38 4.18 -0.29
N ILE A 117 6.97 3.71 -1.47
CA ILE A 117 5.67 3.04 -1.65
C ILE A 117 5.54 1.78 -0.78
N LYS A 118 6.63 1.02 -0.62
CA LYS A 118 6.66 -0.16 0.24
C LYS A 118 6.49 0.21 1.72
N GLN A 119 7.16 1.27 2.18
CA GLN A 119 7.01 1.78 3.55
C GLN A 119 5.57 2.24 3.82
N ILE A 120 4.94 2.95 2.88
CA ILE A 120 3.52 3.34 2.99
C ILE A 120 2.65 2.09 3.17
N ARG A 121 2.81 1.07 2.31
CA ARG A 121 2.06 -0.19 2.45
C ARG A 121 2.28 -0.85 3.80
N GLN A 122 3.52 -0.91 4.28
CA GLN A 122 3.84 -1.52 5.57
C GLN A 122 3.16 -0.78 6.73
N LYS A 123 3.20 0.56 6.73
CA LYS A 123 2.54 1.42 7.72
C LYS A 123 1.04 1.12 7.80
N TYR A 124 0.32 1.15 6.68
CA TYR A 124 -1.13 0.88 6.69
C TYR A 124 -1.47 -0.58 6.98
N MET A 125 -0.64 -1.54 6.55
CA MET A 125 -0.86 -2.94 6.91
C MET A 125 -0.68 -3.19 8.41
N ALA A 126 0.26 -2.51 9.06
CA ALA A 126 0.41 -2.56 10.51
C ALA A 126 -0.83 -1.98 11.23
N LEU A 127 -1.35 -0.85 10.75
CA LEU A 127 -2.59 -0.26 11.28
C LEU A 127 -3.80 -1.19 11.12
N LEU A 128 -4.00 -1.76 9.93
CA LEU A 128 -5.08 -2.72 9.68
C LEU A 128 -4.96 -3.98 10.55
N LYS A 129 -3.73 -4.46 10.76
CA LYS A 129 -3.47 -5.61 11.64
C LYS A 129 -3.79 -5.27 13.09
N SER A 130 -3.33 -4.13 13.59
CA SER A 130 -3.63 -3.65 14.94
C SER A 130 -5.13 -3.50 15.17
N ASN A 131 -5.85 -2.91 14.21
CA ASN A 131 -7.31 -2.82 14.25
C ASN A 131 -7.94 -4.21 14.33
N ARG A 132 -7.50 -5.18 13.52
CA ARG A 132 -8.03 -6.54 13.55
C ARG A 132 -7.77 -7.25 14.89
N GLU A 133 -6.62 -7.02 15.51
CA GLU A 133 -6.29 -7.56 16.83
C GLU A 133 -7.13 -6.92 17.93
N ALA A 134 -7.32 -5.60 17.90
CA ALA A 134 -8.20 -4.90 18.83
C ALA A 134 -9.65 -5.42 18.76
N ILE A 135 -10.14 -5.67 17.54
CA ILE A 135 -11.44 -6.32 17.31
C ILE A 135 -11.45 -7.69 17.98
N ARG A 136 -10.44 -8.53 17.71
CA ARG A 136 -10.38 -9.89 18.25
C ARG A 136 -10.42 -9.90 19.78
N GLU A 137 -9.69 -9.01 20.44
CA GLU A 137 -9.66 -8.92 21.90
C GLU A 137 -10.98 -8.40 22.49
N GLN A 138 -11.62 -7.40 21.87
CA GLN A 138 -12.95 -6.94 22.30
C GLN A 138 -14.01 -8.05 22.25
N PHE A 139 -13.97 -8.91 21.23
CA PHE A 139 -14.91 -10.02 21.10
C PHE A 139 -14.58 -11.22 22.00
N LYS A 140 -13.31 -11.44 22.36
CA LYS A 140 -12.91 -12.43 23.36
C LYS A 140 -13.32 -12.04 24.78
N GLY A 141 -13.10 -10.78 25.19
CA GLY A 141 -13.43 -10.30 26.54
C GLY A 141 -14.91 -10.39 26.88
N ARG A 142 -15.79 -10.23 25.88
CA ARG A 142 -17.25 -10.39 26.06
C ARG A 142 -17.69 -11.83 26.32
N ARG A 143 -16.92 -12.85 25.92
CA ARG A 143 -17.24 -14.26 26.23
C ARG A 143 -16.98 -14.60 27.71
N LYS A 144 -15.89 -14.10 28.30
CA LYS A 144 -15.60 -14.27 29.74
C LYS A 144 -16.64 -13.58 30.63
N ASN A 145 -16.93 -12.30 30.35
CA ASN A 145 -17.90 -11.54 31.15
C ASN A 145 -19.34 -12.08 31.11
N LYS A 146 -19.72 -12.85 30.08
CA LYS A 146 -21.02 -13.54 30.07
C LYS A 146 -20.98 -14.79 30.94
N GLN A 147 -19.89 -15.55 30.88
CA GLN A 147 -19.67 -16.75 31.68
C GLN A 147 -19.63 -16.43 33.19
N ASP A 148 -18.97 -15.33 33.58
CA ASP A 148 -18.87 -14.91 34.98
C ASP A 148 -20.23 -14.42 35.53
N LYS A 149 -21.02 -13.70 34.71
CA LYS A 149 -22.38 -13.25 35.08
C LYS A 149 -23.40 -14.38 35.17
N ASP A 150 -23.22 -15.44 34.38
CA ASP A 150 -24.08 -16.62 34.43
C ASP A 150 -23.72 -17.52 35.64
N SER A 151 -22.47 -17.49 36.12
CA SER A 151 -22.06 -18.18 37.36
C SER A 151 -22.43 -17.46 38.67
N GLU A 152 -22.64 -16.13 38.65
CA GLU A 152 -23.13 -15.38 39.82
C GLU A 152 -24.65 -15.50 40.05
N LYS A 153 -25.37 -16.17 39.14
CA LYS A 153 -26.84 -16.37 39.23
C LYS A 153 -27.26 -17.78 39.69
N ILE A 154 -26.31 -18.63 40.09
CA ILE A 154 -26.55 -19.95 40.70
C ILE A 154 -26.25 -19.84 42.19
#